data_AF-A0AAN5DGS6-F1
#
_entry.id   AF-A0AAN5DGS6-F1
#
_cell.length_a   1.000
_cell.length_b   1.000
_cell.length_c   1.000
_cell.angle_alpha   90.00
_cell.angle_beta   90.00
_cell.angle_gamma   90.00
#
_symmetry.space_group_name_H-M   'P 1'
#
loop_
_entity.id
_entity.type
_entity.pdbx_description
1 polymer ?
#
loop_
_entity_poly.entity_id
_entity_poly.type
_entity_poly.pdbx_seq_one_letter_code
_entity_poly.pdbx_strand_id
1 'polypeptide(L)'
;KLRQYGTQELEKFQAILPNHQIKVFRGLRRIWHGPYKGEDDKYHISLRLEKGHFDHIKRVARFLNSRYYCHKCQKCFSNREDHYVCNVRYRRCWH
;
A
#
# COMPACT_ATOMS: atom_id res chain seq x y z
N LYS A 1 -5.52 -5.95 21.64
CA LYS A 1 -6.87 -6.22 21.10
C LYS A 1 -7.17 -5.20 19.98
N LEU A 2 -7.27 -5.66 18.73
CA LEU A 2 -7.20 -4.89 17.48
C LEU A 2 -8.53 -4.26 17.00
N ARG A 3 -9.46 -3.91 17.91
CA ARG A 3 -10.72 -3.22 17.58
C ARG A 3 -10.58 -1.69 17.40
N GLN A 4 -9.34 -1.16 17.39
CA GLN A 4 -9.06 0.21 17.85
C GLN A 4 -8.50 1.19 16.80
N TYR A 5 -8.59 0.87 15.49
CA TYR A 5 -8.01 1.71 14.42
C TYR A 5 -9.03 2.24 13.40
N GLY A 6 -10.32 2.29 13.77
CA GLY A 6 -11.36 2.76 12.85
C GLY A 6 -11.49 1.91 11.58
N THR A 7 -11.32 0.59 11.71
CA THR A 7 -11.38 -0.33 10.56
C THR A 7 -12.76 -0.33 9.90
N GLN A 8 -13.82 -0.07 10.66
CA GLN A 8 -15.17 0.10 10.11
C GLN A 8 -15.26 1.36 9.24
N GLU A 9 -14.59 2.44 9.62
CA GLU A 9 -14.49 3.65 8.82
C GLU A 9 -13.64 3.42 7.57
N LEU A 10 -12.52 2.70 7.67
CA LEU A 10 -11.70 2.33 6.50
C LEU A 10 -12.49 1.49 5.49
N GLU A 11 -13.35 0.58 5.94
CA GLU A 11 -14.27 -0.16 5.08
C GLU A 11 -15.28 0.75 4.38
N LYS A 12 -15.86 1.72 5.11
CA LYS A 12 -16.77 2.72 4.52
C LYS A 12 -16.05 3.60 3.49
N PHE A 13 -14.83 4.08 3.79
CA PHE A 13 -14.03 4.85 2.84
C PHE A 13 -13.65 4.02 1.61
N GLN A 14 -13.32 2.75 1.81
CA GLN A 14 -13.02 1.84 0.71
C GLN A 14 -14.25 1.58 -0.17
N ALA A 15 -15.45 1.53 0.40
CA ALA A 15 -16.69 1.34 -0.35
C ALA A 15 -17.00 2.54 -1.28
N ILE A 16 -16.74 3.77 -0.84
CA ILE A 16 -16.97 4.97 -1.66
C ILE A 16 -15.83 5.27 -2.66
N LEU A 17 -14.69 4.58 -2.54
CA LEU A 17 -13.57 4.66 -3.47
C LEU A 17 -13.40 3.34 -4.24
N PRO A 18 -14.36 2.94 -5.08
CA PRO A 18 -14.41 1.60 -5.69
C PRO A 18 -13.24 1.33 -6.64
N ASN A 19 -12.61 2.38 -7.17
CA ASN A 19 -11.49 2.30 -8.11
C ASN A 19 -10.11 2.43 -7.45
N HIS A 20 -10.06 2.63 -6.13
CA HIS A 20 -8.80 2.78 -5.40
C HIS A 20 -8.69 1.73 -4.30
N GLN A 21 -7.49 1.26 -4.03
CA GLN A 21 -7.18 0.44 -2.87
C GLN A 21 -6.56 1.35 -1.80
N ILE A 22 -7.21 1.44 -0.64
CA ILE A 22 -6.62 2.08 0.53
C ILE A 22 -5.67 1.08 1.21
N LYS A 23 -4.50 1.55 1.65
CA LYS A 23 -3.52 0.78 2.43
C LYS A 23 -3.10 1.60 3.65
N VAL A 24 -3.08 1.00 4.82
CA VAL A 24 -2.68 1.67 6.06
C VAL A 24 -1.48 0.97 6.67
N PHE A 25 -0.47 1.77 7.03
CA PHE A 25 0.77 1.34 7.65
C PHE A 25 0.90 1.96 9.05
N ARG A 26 1.47 1.22 10.01
CA ARG A 26 1.92 1.74 11.31
C ARG A 26 3.41 1.41 11.44
N GLY A 27 4.25 2.44 11.46
CA GLY A 27 5.67 2.26 11.12
C GLY A 27 5.81 1.60 9.75
N LEU A 28 6.73 0.65 9.59
CA LEU A 28 6.93 -0.09 8.34
C LEU A 28 5.94 -1.25 8.13
N ARG A 29 5.08 -1.52 9.13
CA ARG A 29 4.13 -2.64 9.07
C ARG A 29 2.81 -2.20 8.49
N ARG A 30 2.34 -2.86 7.45
CA ARG A 30 0.96 -2.72 6.97
C ARG A 30 0.00 -3.33 7.99
N ILE A 31 -1.00 -2.56 8.41
CA ILE A 31 -1.99 -2.98 9.42
C ILE A 31 -3.38 -3.22 8.82
N TRP A 32 -3.66 -2.64 7.65
CA TRP A 32 -4.92 -2.82 6.95
C TRP A 32 -4.73 -2.56 5.45
N HIS A 33 -5.53 -3.23 4.61
CA HIS A 33 -5.65 -2.90 3.20
C HIS A 33 -7.02 -3.29 2.65
N GLY A 34 -7.51 -2.52 1.69
CA GLY A 34 -8.66 -2.88 0.89
C GLY A 34 -8.33 -3.90 -0.20
N PRO A 35 -9.33 -4.24 -1.03
CA PRO A 35 -9.15 -5.08 -2.20
C PRO A 35 -8.20 -4.43 -3.22
N TYR A 36 -7.41 -5.25 -3.91
CA TYR A 36 -6.49 -4.77 -4.95
C TYR A 36 -7.26 -4.19 -6.15
N LYS A 37 -6.80 -3.06 -6.70
CA LYS A 37 -7.49 -2.32 -7.76
C LYS A 37 -6.71 -2.09 -9.05
N GLY A 38 -5.51 -2.63 -9.16
CA GLY A 38 -4.65 -2.43 -10.32
C GLY A 38 -3.21 -2.29 -9.90
N GLU A 39 -2.31 -2.24 -10.88
CA GLU A 39 -0.86 -2.24 -10.64
C GLU A 39 -0.27 -0.85 -10.46
N ASP A 40 -0.95 0.17 -10.98
CA ASP A 40 -0.47 1.54 -11.06
C ASP A 40 -0.73 2.29 -9.75
N ASP A 41 0.26 3.05 -9.29
CA ASP A 41 0.25 3.82 -8.03
C ASP A 41 -0.99 4.72 -7.93
N LYS A 42 -1.50 5.21 -9.06
CA LYS A 42 -2.72 6.03 -9.11
C LYS A 42 -3.96 5.32 -8.55
N TYR A 43 -4.00 3.99 -8.54
CA TYR A 43 -5.10 3.21 -7.96
C TYR A 43 -4.90 2.93 -6.48
N HIS A 44 -3.88 3.51 -5.83
CA HIS A 44 -3.53 3.19 -4.46
C HIS A 44 -3.42 4.44 -3.59
N ILE A 45 -4.14 4.44 -2.49
CA ILE A 45 -4.04 5.48 -1.46
C ILE A 45 -3.31 4.84 -0.28
N SER A 46 -2.06 5.22 -0.06
CA SER A 46 -1.23 4.66 1.01
C SER A 46 -1.11 5.65 2.16
N LEU A 47 -1.48 5.24 3.37
CA LEU A 47 -1.53 6.08 4.55
C LEU A 47 -0.63 5.53 5.66
N ARG A 48 0.04 6.40 6.39
CA ARG A 48 0.76 6.10 7.63
C ARG A 48 -0.10 6.54 8.80
N LEU A 49 -0.36 5.65 9.76
CA LEU A 49 -1.05 5.95 11.01
C LEU A 49 -0.05 6.09 12.15
N GLU A 50 0.09 7.30 12.68
CA GLU A 50 0.88 7.57 13.89
C GLU A 50 0.15 8.50 14.84
N LYS A 51 0.14 8.13 16.13
CA LYS A 51 -0.49 8.91 17.21
C LYS A 51 -1.93 9.37 16.91
N GLY A 52 -2.69 8.58 16.14
CA GLY A 52 -4.08 8.88 15.76
C GLY A 52 -4.25 9.73 14.49
N HIS A 53 -3.17 10.10 13.81
CA HIS A 53 -3.20 10.87 12.57
C HIS A 53 -2.82 10.01 11.36
N PHE A 54 -3.46 10.27 10.22
CA PHE A 54 -3.15 9.66 8.94
C PHE A 54 -2.36 10.62 8.05
N ASP A 55 -1.16 10.20 7.65
CA ASP A 55 -0.32 10.91 6.69
C ASP A 55 -0.28 10.18 5.36
N HIS A 56 -0.33 10.92 4.24
CA HIS A 56 -0.23 10.32 2.92
C HIS A 56 1.20 9.89 2.58
N ILE A 57 1.35 8.64 2.14
CA ILE A 57 2.59 8.05 1.64
C ILE A 57 2.60 8.17 0.12
N LYS A 58 3.35 9.14 -0.41
CA LYS A 58 3.45 9.38 -1.86
C LYS A 58 4.09 8.24 -2.65
N ARG A 59 5.08 7.55 -2.07
CA ARG A 59 5.79 6.41 -2.71
C ARG A 59 6.04 5.33 -1.68
N VAL A 60 5.32 4.20 -1.79
CA VAL A 60 5.39 3.11 -0.80
C VAL A 60 6.77 2.48 -0.74
N ALA A 61 7.41 2.26 -1.90
CA ALA A 61 8.77 1.71 -1.95
C ALA A 61 9.77 2.57 -1.16
N ARG A 62 9.74 3.90 -1.36
CA ARG A 62 10.59 4.85 -0.61
C ARG A 62 10.29 4.83 0.88
N PHE A 63 9.01 4.81 1.26
CA PHE A 63 8.60 4.73 2.66
C PHE A 63 9.09 3.46 3.35
N LEU A 64 9.07 2.33 2.64
CA LEU A 64 9.55 1.04 3.14
C LEU A 64 11.06 0.82 2.94
N ASN A 65 11.80 1.87 2.58
CA ASN A 65 13.23 1.83 2.27
C ASN A 65 13.61 0.69 1.30
N SER A 66 12.82 0.53 0.24
CA SER A 66 13.03 -0.49 -0.78
C SER A 66 13.09 0.11 -2.17
N ARG A 67 13.82 -0.54 -3.08
CA ARG A 67 13.92 -0.14 -4.48
C ARG A 67 12.63 -0.40 -5.24
N TYR A 68 11.92 -1.46 -4.89
CA TYR A 68 10.69 -1.86 -5.57
C TYR A 68 9.64 -2.34 -4.57
N TYR A 69 8.38 -2.10 -4.91
CA TYR A 69 7.24 -2.57 -4.14
C TYR A 69 6.15 -3.05 -5.10
N CYS A 70 5.67 -4.28 -4.91
CA CYS A 70 4.56 -4.83 -5.70
C CYS A 70 3.25 -4.58 -4.98
N HIS A 71 2.33 -3.85 -5.61
CA HIS A 71 1.05 -3.54 -4.99
C HIS A 71 0.12 -4.74 -4.85
N LYS A 72 0.24 -5.74 -5.73
CA LYS A 72 -0.57 -6.98 -5.71
C LYS A 72 -0.10 -7.94 -4.63
N CYS A 73 1.19 -8.27 -4.63
CA CYS A 73 1.79 -9.16 -3.64
C CYS A 73 2.06 -8.46 -2.31
N GLN A 74 2.04 -7.13 -2.31
CA GLN A 74 2.26 -6.28 -1.15
C GLN A 74 3.63 -6.53 -0.49
N LYS A 75 4.66 -6.78 -1.30
CA LYS A 75 6.03 -7.12 -0.93
C LYS A 75 7.04 -6.13 -1.48
N CYS A 76 8.10 -5.90 -0.71
CA CYS A 76 9.30 -5.18 -1.10
C CYS A 76 10.32 -6.14 -1.71
N PHE A 77 11.15 -5.64 -2.64
CA PHE A 77 12.25 -6.41 -3.21
C PHE A 77 13.36 -5.48 -3.69
N SER A 78 14.59 -6.01 -3.68
CA SER A 78 15.79 -5.25 -4.05
C SER A 78 16.08 -5.36 -5.54
N ASN A 79 15.87 -6.55 -6.11
CA ASN A 79 16.11 -6.85 -7.51
C ASN A 79 14.82 -7.32 -8.19
N ARG A 80 14.72 -7.07 -9.50
CA ARG A 80 13.55 -7.47 -10.30
C ARG A 80 13.38 -8.99 -10.33
N GLU A 81 14.51 -9.70 -10.34
CA GLU A 81 14.58 -11.16 -10.34
C GLU A 81 14.00 -11.75 -9.07
N ASP A 82 14.04 -11.05 -7.92
CA ASP A 82 13.48 -11.55 -6.66
C ASP A 82 11.95 -11.69 -6.70
N HIS A 83 11.29 -11.12 -7.72
CA HIS A 83 9.85 -11.12 -7.84
C HIS A 83 9.30 -11.69 -9.16
N TYR A 84 10.13 -12.36 -9.96
CA TYR A 84 9.84 -12.85 -11.33
C TYR A 84 8.51 -13.62 -11.52
N VAL A 85 8.02 -14.30 -10.48
CA VAL A 85 6.77 -15.10 -10.53
C VAL A 85 5.51 -14.22 -10.64
N CYS A 86 5.60 -12.95 -10.27
CA CYS A 86 4.45 -12.05 -10.29
C CYS A 86 4.30 -11.36 -11.66
N ASN A 87 3.34 -11.81 -12.49
CA ASN A 87 3.03 -11.21 -13.81
C ASN A 87 2.46 -9.77 -13.78
N VAL A 88 2.64 -9.01 -12.69
CA VAL A 88 2.21 -7.61 -12.59
C VAL A 88 3.32 -6.73 -13.16
N ARG A 89 3.03 -5.84 -14.11
CA ARG A 89 4.05 -5.02 -14.78
C ARG A 89 4.72 -4.09 -13.76
N TYR A 90 5.98 -4.36 -13.44
CA TYR A 90 6.78 -3.44 -12.60
C TYR A 90 7.13 -2.20 -13.42
N ARG A 91 6.41 -1.08 -13.22
CA ARG A 91 6.89 0.21 -13.76
C ARG A 91 8.04 0.69 -12.89
N ARG A 92 9.22 0.85 -13.53
CA ARG A 92 10.44 1.45 -12.95
C ARG A 92 10.06 2.84 -12.40
N CYS A 93 10.10 3.06 -11.09
CA CYS A 93 10.09 4.42 -10.55
C CYS A 93 11.43 5.05 -10.87
N TRP A 94 11.46 5.95 -11.85
CA TRP A 94 12.63 6.78 -12.09
C TRP A 94 12.87 7.68 -10.87
N HIS A 95 14.13 7.73 -10.46
CA HIS A 95 14.62 8.67 -9.45
C HIS A 95 14.42 10.10 -9.93
#